data_AF-A0A7H1Q3L0-F1
#
_entry.id   AF-A0A7H1Q3L0-F1
#
_cell.length_a   1.000
_cell.length_b   1.000
_cell.length_c   1.000
_cell.angle_alpha   90.00
_cell.angle_beta   90.00
_cell.angle_gamma   90.00
#
_symmetry.space_group_name_H-M   'P 1'
#
loop_
_entity.id
_entity.type
_entity.pdbx_description
1 polymer ?
#
loop_
_entity_poly.entity_id
_entity_poly.type
_entity_poly.pdbx_seq_one_letter_code
_entity_poly.pdbx_strand_id
1 'polypeptide(L)'
;MFEVTIEHPGIEDRTYFADRQGELRNIVWGVARAQGKPTTNDREMIAIVGGIASDWAIRGEATLKVHDVTVIVRDPAGCDGHAGEDGVLLGGPETCDGSCKPRPRFSLAAAADLTCALDDAELDATGGCGPCGLEAGQMCAGCGKCNCHTHETCVRPAGERA
;
A
#
# COMPACT_ATOMS: atom_id res chain seq x y z
N MET A 1 -5.73 -18.02 -5.23
CA MET A 1 -5.43 -16.61 -5.52
C MET A 1 -5.56 -15.86 -4.22
N PHE A 2 -4.74 -14.84 -4.02
CA PHE A 2 -4.68 -14.03 -2.81
C PHE A 2 -5.21 -12.63 -3.14
N GLU A 3 -6.15 -12.14 -2.34
CA GLU A 3 -6.42 -10.71 -2.23
C GLU A 3 -5.55 -10.16 -1.11
N VAL A 4 -4.77 -9.12 -1.40
CA VAL A 4 -3.74 -8.59 -0.51
C VAL A 4 -4.00 -7.11 -0.28
N THR A 5 -4.37 -6.76 0.94
CA THR A 5 -4.58 -5.37 1.36
C THR A 5 -3.38 -4.88 2.14
N ILE A 6 -2.90 -3.70 1.76
CA ILE A 6 -1.80 -2.97 2.39
C ILE A 6 -2.44 -1.85 3.21
N GLU A 7 -2.32 -1.93 4.53
CA GLU A 7 -2.85 -0.95 5.49
C GLU A 7 -1.71 -0.22 6.19
N HIS A 8 -1.82 1.10 6.31
CA HIS A 8 -0.88 1.91 7.09
C HIS A 8 -1.60 3.19 7.57
N PRO A 9 -1.38 3.66 8.82
CA PRO A 9 -2.17 4.72 9.44
C PRO A 9 -2.14 6.07 8.70
N GLY A 10 -1.10 6.30 7.88
CA GLY A 10 -0.92 7.55 7.14
C GLY A 10 -1.29 7.51 5.65
N ILE A 11 -1.75 6.36 5.12
CA ILE A 11 -2.14 6.26 3.71
C ILE A 11 -3.47 5.52 3.57
N GLU A 12 -4.16 5.73 2.45
CA GLU A 12 -5.35 4.94 2.11
C GLU A 12 -4.99 3.47 1.86
N ASP A 13 -5.88 2.56 2.28
CA ASP A 13 -5.71 1.13 2.09
C ASP A 13 -5.61 0.79 0.60
N ARG A 14 -4.66 -0.08 0.24
CA ARG A 14 -4.42 -0.48 -1.15
C ARG A 14 -4.55 -1.98 -1.33
N THR A 15 -5.45 -2.40 -2.21
CA THR A 15 -5.69 -3.82 -2.48
C THR A 15 -5.09 -4.25 -3.82
N TYR A 16 -4.37 -5.38 -3.79
CA TYR A 16 -3.75 -6.01 -4.95
C TYR A 16 -4.04 -7.50 -4.97
N PHE A 17 -3.92 -8.11 -6.15
CA PHE A 17 -4.18 -9.54 -6.32
C PHE A 17 -2.92 -10.30 -6.74
N ALA A 18 -2.73 -11.48 -6.18
CA ALA A 18 -1.63 -12.38 -6.49
C ALA A 18 -2.14 -13.79 -6.80
N ASP A 19 -1.71 -14.40 -7.90
CA ASP A 19 -2.17 -15.76 -8.24
C ASP A 19 -1.35 -16.83 -7.52
N ARG A 20 -0.09 -16.52 -7.23
CA ARG A 20 0.92 -17.46 -6.76
C ARG A 20 1.68 -16.87 -5.60
N GLN A 21 2.25 -17.74 -4.76
CA GLN A 21 3.08 -17.32 -3.63
C GLN A 21 4.28 -16.46 -4.06
N GLY A 22 4.82 -16.66 -5.27
CA GLY A 22 5.87 -15.80 -5.81
C GLY A 22 5.43 -14.34 -6.03
N GLU A 23 4.18 -14.12 -6.41
CA GLU A 23 3.60 -12.77 -6.58
C GLU A 23 3.25 -12.16 -5.22
N LEU A 24 2.72 -12.95 -4.28
CA LEU A 24 2.54 -12.52 -2.89
C LEU A 24 3.87 -12.08 -2.26
N ARG A 25 4.95 -12.84 -2.50
CA ARG A 25 6.31 -12.46 -2.07
C ARG A 25 6.75 -11.13 -2.66
N ASN A 26 6.46 -10.88 -3.95
CA ASN A 26 6.82 -9.61 -4.59
C ASN A 26 6.09 -8.43 -3.94
N ILE A 27 4.83 -8.60 -3.53
CA ILE A 27 4.08 -7.58 -2.78
C ILE A 27 4.76 -7.30 -1.45
N VAL A 28 5.03 -8.33 -0.65
CA VAL A 28 5.67 -8.17 0.67
C VAL A 28 7.05 -7.54 0.56
N TRP A 29 7.84 -7.92 -0.45
CA TRP A 29 9.13 -7.28 -0.77
C TRP A 29 8.97 -5.83 -1.19
N GLY A 30 7.98 -5.54 -2.03
CA GLY A 30 7.66 -4.19 -2.46
C GLY A 30 7.33 -3.29 -1.28
N VAL A 31 6.52 -3.78 -0.34
CA VAL A 31 6.15 -3.07 0.89
C VAL A 31 7.38 -2.79 1.77
N ALA A 32 8.28 -3.75 1.94
CA ALA A 32 9.50 -3.55 2.73
C ALA A 32 10.44 -2.53 2.06
N ARG A 33 10.60 -2.62 0.73
CA ARG A 33 11.38 -1.66 -0.06
C ARG A 33 10.78 -0.26 -0.06
N ALA A 34 9.45 -0.16 -0.10
CA ALA A 34 8.76 1.12 -0.11
C ALA A 34 9.01 1.93 1.17
N GLN A 35 9.29 1.24 2.28
CA GLN A 35 9.67 1.84 3.56
C GLN A 35 11.19 2.05 3.71
N GLY A 36 11.98 1.90 2.64
CA GLY A 36 13.45 2.00 2.69
C GLY A 36 14.15 0.87 3.47
N LYS A 37 13.43 -0.20 3.84
CA LYS A 37 13.92 -1.32 4.65
C LYS A 37 13.92 -2.63 3.83
N PRO A 38 14.77 -2.75 2.78
CA PRO A 38 14.77 -3.93 1.93
C PRO A 38 15.16 -5.17 2.73
N THR A 39 14.43 -6.27 2.54
CA THR A 39 14.81 -7.53 3.18
C THR A 39 16.10 -8.07 2.57
N THR A 40 17.05 -8.45 3.42
CA THR A 40 18.38 -8.95 3.01
C THR A 40 18.48 -10.48 3.04
N ASN A 41 17.47 -11.18 3.55
CA ASN A 41 17.46 -12.64 3.72
C ASN A 41 16.28 -13.28 2.97
N ASP A 42 16.55 -13.72 1.74
CA ASP A 42 15.55 -14.37 0.88
C ASP A 42 14.93 -15.61 1.52
N ARG A 43 15.71 -16.39 2.29
CA ARG A 43 15.25 -17.66 2.86
C ARG A 43 14.24 -17.46 3.97
N GLU A 44 14.49 -16.47 4.82
CA GLU A 44 13.58 -16.06 5.88
C GLU A 44 12.27 -15.51 5.30
N MET A 45 12.36 -14.72 4.23
CA MET A 45 11.17 -14.23 3.53
C MET A 45 10.33 -15.32 2.88
N ILE A 46 10.97 -16.32 2.27
CA ILE A 46 10.25 -17.48 1.73
C ILE A 46 9.50 -18.20 2.86
N ALA A 47 10.12 -18.34 4.03
CA ALA A 47 9.48 -18.96 5.19
C ALA A 47 8.29 -18.13 5.71
N ILE A 48 8.44 -16.81 5.81
CA ILE A 48 7.37 -15.90 6.25
C ILE A 48 6.19 -15.95 5.28
N VAL A 49 6.44 -15.80 3.98
CA VAL A 49 5.38 -15.85 2.95
C VAL A 49 4.72 -17.22 2.90
N GLY A 50 5.51 -18.30 3.04
CA GLY A 50 4.99 -19.66 3.13
C GLY A 50 4.11 -19.88 4.38
N GLY A 51 4.49 -19.28 5.51
CA GLY A 51 3.70 -19.27 6.75
C GLY A 51 2.36 -18.58 6.55
N ILE A 52 2.35 -17.37 6.01
CA ILE A 52 1.11 -16.60 5.75
C ILE A 52 0.20 -17.31 4.76
N ALA A 53 0.76 -17.87 3.67
CA ALA A 53 -0.03 -18.63 2.71
C ALA A 53 -0.63 -19.89 3.35
N SER A 54 0.06 -20.50 4.31
CA SER A 54 -0.47 -21.64 5.07
C SER A 54 -1.56 -21.21 6.06
N ASP A 55 -1.34 -20.10 6.78
CA ASP A 55 -2.33 -19.55 7.72
C ASP A 55 -3.61 -19.13 6.99
N TRP A 56 -3.48 -18.48 5.84
CA TRP A 56 -4.61 -18.16 4.96
C TRP A 56 -5.33 -19.43 4.51
N ALA A 57 -4.60 -20.47 4.08
CA ALA A 57 -5.23 -21.73 3.65
C ALA A 57 -6.00 -22.43 4.78
N ILE A 58 -5.62 -22.20 6.05
CA ILE A 58 -6.30 -22.80 7.22
C ILE A 58 -7.47 -21.94 7.71
N ARG A 59 -7.33 -20.60 7.67
CA ARG A 59 -8.25 -19.67 8.35
C ARG A 59 -9.07 -18.79 7.42
N GLY A 60 -8.77 -18.76 6.12
CA GLY A 60 -9.36 -17.85 5.14
C GLY A 60 -8.81 -16.41 5.18
N GLU A 61 -8.07 -16.06 6.24
CA GLU A 61 -7.41 -14.76 6.41
C GLU A 61 -6.06 -14.95 7.12
N ALA A 62 -5.05 -14.18 6.70
CA ALA A 62 -3.77 -14.09 7.37
C ALA A 62 -3.23 -12.65 7.36
N THR A 63 -2.57 -12.26 8.44
CA THR A 63 -2.04 -10.90 8.61
C THR A 63 -0.54 -10.96 8.88
N LEU A 64 0.22 -10.13 8.18
CA LEU A 64 1.65 -9.94 8.35
C LEU A 64 1.95 -8.47 8.61
N LYS A 65 2.68 -8.19 9.70
CA LYS A 65 3.25 -6.87 9.91
C LYS A 65 4.62 -6.77 9.23
N VAL A 66 4.73 -5.86 8.25
CA VAL A 66 5.97 -5.55 7.52
C VAL A 66 6.42 -4.17 7.97
N HIS A 67 7.22 -4.12 9.04
CA HIS A 67 7.61 -2.88 9.72
C HIS A 67 6.39 -2.07 10.16
N ASP A 68 6.15 -0.92 9.55
CA ASP A 68 5.11 0.04 9.92
C ASP A 68 3.80 -0.22 9.14
N VAL A 69 3.87 -1.03 8.09
CA VAL A 69 2.75 -1.42 7.23
C VAL A 69 2.21 -2.80 7.61
N THR A 70 0.89 -2.96 7.59
CA THR A 70 0.21 -4.24 7.77
C THR A 70 -0.23 -4.79 6.41
N VAL A 71 0.09 -6.04 6.13
CA VAL A 71 -0.32 -6.77 4.93
C VAL A 71 -1.33 -7.82 5.34
N ILE A 72 -2.55 -7.70 4.83
CA ILE A 72 -3.64 -8.65 5.08
C ILE A 72 -3.89 -9.45 3.82
N VAL A 73 -3.98 -10.77 3.96
CA VAL A 73 -4.24 -11.72 2.89
C VAL A 73 -5.58 -12.38 3.13
N ARG A 74 -6.49 -12.28 2.16
CA ARG A 74 -7.85 -12.83 2.21
C ARG A 74 -8.18 -13.60 0.94
N ASP A 75 -9.28 -14.35 1.00
CA ASP A 75 -9.94 -14.83 -0.21
C ASP A 75 -10.45 -13.66 -1.06
N PRO A 76 -10.25 -13.70 -2.39
CA PRO A 76 -10.72 -12.62 -3.25
C PRO A 76 -12.24 -12.56 -3.31
N ALA A 77 -12.80 -11.39 -2.99
CA ALA A 77 -14.24 -11.18 -3.06
C ALA A 77 -14.69 -10.96 -4.50
N GLY A 78 -15.33 -11.95 -5.13
CA GLY A 78 -16.05 -11.82 -6.43
C GLY A 78 -15.24 -11.18 -7.57
N CYS A 79 -15.82 -10.99 -8.76
CA CYS A 79 -15.14 -10.18 -9.78
C CYS A 79 -15.29 -8.67 -9.44
N ASP A 80 -14.25 -7.90 -9.75
CA ASP A 80 -14.25 -6.44 -9.50
C ASP A 80 -15.27 -5.79 -10.45
N GLY A 81 -16.41 -5.39 -9.90
CA GLY A 81 -17.64 -5.01 -10.63
C GLY A 81 -18.92 -5.73 -10.19
N HIS A 82 -18.82 -6.86 -9.48
CA HIS A 82 -19.96 -7.66 -8.99
C HIS A 82 -19.87 -7.95 -7.48
N ALA A 83 -19.22 -7.07 -6.72
CA ALA A 83 -19.13 -7.17 -5.27
C ALA A 83 -20.56 -7.12 -4.66
N GLY A 84 -21.08 -8.28 -4.23
CA GLY A 84 -22.39 -8.43 -3.60
C GLY A 84 -23.39 -9.35 -4.32
N GLU A 85 -23.08 -9.88 -5.51
CA GLU A 85 -23.98 -10.81 -6.22
C GLU A 85 -23.88 -12.27 -5.73
N ASP A 86 -22.92 -12.57 -4.87
CA ASP A 86 -22.75 -13.90 -4.24
C ASP A 86 -23.59 -14.06 -2.95
N GLY A 87 -24.49 -13.11 -2.68
CA GLY A 87 -25.31 -13.06 -1.47
C GLY A 87 -26.69 -13.72 -1.61
N VAL A 88 -26.74 -15.05 -1.53
CA VAL A 88 -27.85 -15.82 -0.90
C VAL A 88 -29.25 -15.67 -1.51
N LEU A 89 -29.62 -16.58 -2.44
CA LEU A 89 -30.94 -17.25 -2.64
C LEU A 89 -31.40 -17.45 -4.09
N LEU A 90 -30.87 -16.73 -5.08
CA LEU A 90 -31.26 -16.90 -6.49
C LEU A 90 -30.05 -16.68 -7.40
N GLY A 91 -29.39 -17.76 -7.79
CA GLY A 91 -28.34 -17.84 -8.81
C GLY A 91 -27.74 -16.52 -9.26
N GLY A 92 -26.62 -16.12 -8.65
CA GLY A 92 -25.69 -15.19 -9.28
C GLY A 92 -25.37 -15.69 -10.70
N PRO A 93 -25.09 -14.79 -11.66
CA PRO A 93 -25.09 -15.16 -13.06
C PRO A 93 -24.14 -16.35 -13.28
N GLU A 94 -24.67 -17.43 -13.84
CA GLU A 94 -23.91 -18.65 -14.20
C GLU A 94 -22.77 -18.35 -15.20
N THR A 95 -22.72 -17.12 -15.71
CA THR A 95 -21.79 -16.64 -16.72
C THR A 95 -21.30 -15.22 -16.40
N CYS A 96 -19.98 -15.06 -16.38
CA CYS A 96 -19.29 -13.76 -16.46
C CYS A 96 -19.74 -13.03 -17.74
N ASP A 97 -20.32 -11.85 -17.61
CA ASP A 97 -20.78 -11.02 -18.74
C ASP A 97 -19.64 -10.29 -19.47
N GLY A 98 -18.40 -10.47 -18.99
CA GLY A 98 -17.19 -9.89 -19.56
C GLY A 98 -17.00 -8.39 -19.23
N SER A 99 -17.86 -7.80 -18.40
CA SER A 99 -17.71 -6.41 -17.93
C SER A 99 -16.70 -6.25 -16.79
N CYS A 100 -16.18 -7.36 -16.27
CA CYS A 100 -15.21 -7.43 -15.19
C CYS A 100 -13.99 -6.52 -15.45
N LYS A 101 -13.65 -5.68 -14.47
CA LYS A 101 -12.41 -4.91 -14.53
C LYS A 101 -11.21 -5.82 -14.22
N PRO A 102 -10.04 -5.57 -14.86
CA PRO A 102 -8.82 -6.29 -14.51
C PRO A 102 -8.45 -6.03 -13.06
N ARG A 103 -8.30 -7.10 -12.27
CA ARG A 103 -7.86 -7.01 -10.89
C ARG A 103 -6.47 -6.35 -10.79
N PRO A 104 -6.29 -5.32 -9.95
CA PRO A 104 -5.01 -4.61 -9.83
C PRO A 104 -3.89 -5.56 -9.39
N ARG A 105 -2.76 -5.49 -10.10
CA ARG A 105 -1.54 -6.26 -9.78
C ARG A 105 -0.50 -5.33 -9.21
N PHE A 106 0.27 -5.84 -8.25
CA PHE A 106 1.39 -5.09 -7.70
C PHE A 106 2.54 -5.06 -8.71
N SER A 107 2.77 -3.87 -9.26
CA SER A 107 3.79 -3.60 -10.27
C SER A 107 4.91 -2.72 -9.70
N LEU A 108 5.97 -2.48 -10.48
CA LEU A 108 7.00 -1.52 -10.11
C LEU A 108 6.45 -0.10 -9.96
N ALA A 109 5.45 0.28 -10.77
CA ALA A 109 4.76 1.56 -10.63
C ALA A 109 4.00 1.62 -9.30
N ALA A 110 3.24 0.56 -8.96
CA ALA A 110 2.54 0.47 -7.68
C ALA A 110 3.49 0.53 -6.47
N ALA A 111 4.70 -0.04 -6.60
CA ALA A 111 5.72 0.06 -5.58
C ALA A 111 6.25 1.49 -5.42
N ALA A 112 6.52 2.20 -6.52
CA ALA A 112 6.94 3.60 -6.49
C ALA A 112 5.84 4.51 -5.91
N ASP A 113 4.58 4.29 -6.33
CA ASP A 113 3.43 5.03 -5.81
C ASP A 113 3.22 4.76 -4.31
N LEU A 114 3.59 3.58 -3.81
CA LEU A 114 3.55 3.26 -2.39
C LEU A 114 4.68 3.96 -1.64
N THR A 115 5.89 3.99 -2.19
CA THR A 115 7.01 4.76 -1.63
C THR A 115 6.65 6.23 -1.45
N CYS A 116 6.18 6.89 -2.52
CA CYS A 116 5.80 8.30 -2.44
C CYS A 116 4.71 8.55 -1.41
N ALA A 117 3.70 7.68 -1.32
CA ALA A 117 2.64 7.85 -0.35
C ALA A 117 3.11 7.66 1.10
N LEU A 118 4.04 6.74 1.35
CA LEU A 118 4.63 6.55 2.67
C LEU A 118 5.53 7.73 3.06
N ASP A 119 6.35 8.22 2.13
CA ASP A 119 7.20 9.41 2.33
C ASP A 119 6.34 10.66 2.62
N ASP A 120 5.25 10.85 1.87
CA ASP A 120 4.30 11.96 2.07
C ASP A 120 3.65 11.87 3.46
N ALA A 121 3.24 10.67 3.86
CA ALA A 121 2.64 10.42 5.17
C ALA A 121 3.62 10.68 6.33
N GLU A 122 4.90 10.34 6.15
CA GLU A 122 5.96 10.63 7.13
C GLU A 122 6.21 12.13 7.25
N LEU A 123 6.29 12.84 6.12
CA LEU A 123 6.43 14.29 6.10
C LEU A 123 5.26 14.97 6.79
N ASP A 124 4.03 14.57 6.50
CA ASP A 124 2.84 15.14 7.14
C ASP A 124 2.83 14.85 8.66
N ALA A 125 3.21 13.64 9.08
CA ALA A 125 3.28 13.26 10.50
C ALA A 125 4.33 14.05 11.29
N THR A 126 5.42 14.48 10.64
CA THR A 126 6.47 15.29 11.25
C THR A 126 6.19 16.80 11.19
N GLY A 127 5.03 17.20 10.66
CA GLY A 127 4.62 18.60 10.53
C GLY A 127 5.21 19.29 9.28
N GLY A 128 5.72 18.51 8.34
CA GLY A 128 6.06 18.92 6.99
C GLY A 128 4.84 18.94 6.06
N CYS A 129 5.11 18.89 4.76
CA CYS A 129 4.11 18.94 3.71
C CYS A 129 4.51 17.93 2.63
N GLY A 130 3.95 16.72 2.72
CA GLY A 130 4.21 15.58 1.83
C GLY A 130 4.07 15.93 0.34
N PRO A 131 2.92 16.49 -0.11
CA PRO A 131 2.72 16.84 -1.51
C PRO A 131 3.74 17.84 -2.08
N CYS A 132 4.36 18.65 -1.21
CA CYS A 132 5.36 19.62 -1.58
C CYS A 132 6.80 19.11 -1.32
N GLY A 133 6.99 17.94 -0.71
CA GLY A 133 8.27 17.35 -0.34
C GLY A 133 9.07 18.19 0.65
N LEU A 134 8.41 18.92 1.55
CA LEU A 134 9.06 19.85 2.48
C LEU A 134 8.97 19.35 3.92
N GLU A 135 10.12 19.30 4.59
CA GLU A 135 10.18 19.07 6.04
C GLU A 135 9.58 20.26 6.82
N ALA A 136 9.17 20.03 8.07
CA ALA A 136 8.64 21.08 8.95
C ALA A 136 9.56 22.30 9.05
N GLY A 137 10.87 22.07 9.14
CA GLY A 137 11.89 23.12 9.19
C GLY A 137 12.06 23.91 7.89
N GLN A 138 11.54 23.41 6.77
CA GLN A 138 11.59 24.06 5.45
C GLN A 138 10.29 24.81 5.12
N MET A 139 9.26 24.64 5.96
CA MET A 139 8.01 25.39 5.85
C MET A 139 8.20 26.86 6.25
N CYS A 140 7.26 27.73 5.87
CA CYS A 140 7.35 29.13 6.26
C CYS A 140 7.31 29.29 7.79
N ALA A 141 8.34 29.90 8.37
CA ALA A 141 8.44 30.12 9.81
C ALA A 141 7.33 31.01 10.41
N GLY A 142 6.69 31.87 9.58
CA GLY A 142 5.65 32.79 10.04
C GLY A 142 4.23 32.22 10.01
N CYS A 143 3.92 31.33 9.07
CA CYS A 143 2.55 30.84 8.87
C CYS A 143 2.41 29.32 8.77
N GLY A 144 3.53 28.57 8.76
CA GLY A 144 3.53 27.11 8.66
C GLY A 144 2.98 26.59 7.32
N LYS A 145 3.01 27.39 6.25
CA LYS A 145 2.47 27.01 4.93
C LYS A 145 3.58 26.74 3.89
N CYS A 146 3.28 25.84 2.96
CA CYS A 146 4.11 25.42 1.81
C CYS A 146 3.55 25.96 0.47
N ASN A 147 4.21 25.60 -0.65
CA ASN A 147 3.80 25.96 -2.02
C ASN A 147 2.37 25.53 -2.38
N CYS A 148 1.87 24.51 -1.70
CA CYS A 148 0.55 23.94 -1.86
C CYS A 148 -0.57 24.99 -1.57
N HIS A 149 -0.24 26.12 -0.94
CA HIS A 149 -1.14 27.27 -0.73
C HIS A 149 -0.81 28.49 -1.60
N THR A 150 -0.12 28.33 -2.74
CA THR A 150 0.33 29.46 -3.59
C THR A 150 1.08 30.53 -2.79
N HIS A 151 1.89 30.07 -1.83
CA HIS A 151 2.46 30.91 -0.77
C HIS A 151 3.89 31.39 -1.12
N GLU A 152 4.04 31.90 -2.33
CA GLU A 152 5.33 32.22 -2.97
C GLU A 152 6.06 33.41 -2.34
N THR A 153 5.32 34.27 -1.63
CA THR A 153 5.84 35.52 -1.04
C THR A 153 6.43 35.34 0.36
N CYS A 154 6.38 34.14 0.93
CA CYS A 154 6.87 33.89 2.28
C CYS A 154 8.36 33.60 2.32
N VAL A 155 9.04 34.18 3.31
CA VAL A 155 10.44 33.87 3.62
C VAL A 155 10.49 32.48 4.24
N ARG A 156 11.16 31.56 3.55
CA ARG A 156 11.54 30.27 4.11
C ARG A 156 12.87 30.42 4.82
N PRO A 157 13.08 29.73 5.96
CA PRO A 157 14.42 29.62 6.51
C PRO A 157 15.33 29.05 5.43
N ALA A 158 16.52 29.65 5.26
CA ALA A 158 17.52 29.10 4.36
C ALA A 158 17.91 27.74 4.94
N GLY A 159 17.35 26.66 4.38
CA GLY A 159 17.70 25.32 4.80
C GLY A 159 19.21 25.14 4.67
N GLU A 160 19.87 24.67 5.72
CA GLU A 160 21.19 24.06 5.53
C GLU A 160 20.99 22.92 4.54
N ARG A 161 21.65 23.03 3.39
CA ARG A 161 21.75 21.93 2.44
C ARG A 161 22.54 20.84 3.15
N ALA A 162 21.85 19.80 3.62
CA ALA A 162 22.48 18.54 4.01
C ALA A 162 23.12 17.88 2.78
#